data_AF-A0A2W7A9R8-F1
#
_entry.id   AF-A0A2W7A9R8-F1
#
_cell.length_a   1.000
_cell.length_b   1.000
_cell.length_c   1.000
_cell.angle_alpha   90.00
_cell.angle_beta   90.00
_cell.angle_gamma   90.00
#
_symmetry.space_group_name_H-M   'P 1'
#
loop_
_entity.id
_entity.type
_entity.pdbx_description
1 polymer ?
#
loop_
_entity_poly.entity_id
_entity_poly.type
_entity_poly.pdbx_seq_one_letter_code
_entity_poly.pdbx_strand_id
1 'polypeptide(L)'
;MSKSSTPTSARDSSTPLLVGACIAWGVATLLFFLLFTAPGEDGAQPDWFLTGINLLEIGAFFFAALLCFRNWRSSQIVSGRNVWFWIGLGLLFYAMGTVLFFIWGTVWGLDPAVSLGDFFYIFSYIFLAAGMFKAVLPRRLNLELPQWMMVVGIGLGGVLLAIFVNIAAAEAIAVPLGQVPAMHHLA
;
A
#
# COMPACT_ATOMS: atom_id res chain seq x y z
N MET A 1 -28.00 47.72 -24.32
CA MET A 1 -27.39 46.41 -24.63
C MET A 1 -26.71 45.87 -23.38
N SER A 2 -27.34 44.94 -22.67
CA SER A 2 -26.80 44.33 -21.46
C SER A 2 -25.93 43.14 -21.85
N LYS A 3 -24.64 43.19 -21.53
CA LYS A 3 -23.72 42.05 -21.70
C LYS A 3 -24.06 41.01 -20.63
N SER A 4 -24.71 39.93 -21.05
CA SER A 4 -24.85 38.71 -20.25
C SER A 4 -23.46 38.08 -20.09
N SER A 5 -22.90 38.16 -18.89
CA SER A 5 -21.72 37.39 -18.50
C SER A 5 -22.15 35.96 -18.21
N THR A 6 -21.94 35.06 -19.17
CA THR A 6 -22.07 33.62 -18.98
C THR A 6 -21.08 33.19 -17.89
N PRO A 7 -21.52 32.50 -16.82
CA PRO A 7 -20.58 31.91 -15.89
C PRO A 7 -19.90 30.74 -16.61
N THR A 8 -18.61 30.88 -16.90
CA THR A 8 -17.76 29.74 -17.30
C THR A 8 -17.82 28.71 -16.18
N SER A 9 -18.57 27.63 -16.40
CA SER A 9 -18.64 26.48 -15.50
C SER A 9 -17.28 25.78 -15.54
N ALA A 10 -16.37 26.21 -14.67
CA ALA A 10 -15.07 25.60 -14.53
C ALA A 10 -15.18 24.35 -13.63
N ARG A 11 -14.89 23.19 -14.24
CA ARG A 11 -14.46 21.92 -13.63
C ARG A 11 -15.49 21.09 -12.83
N ASP A 12 -16.27 20.31 -13.55
CA ASP A 12 -16.79 19.02 -13.05
C ASP A 12 -15.97 17.80 -13.56
N SER A 13 -14.93 18.01 -14.38
CA SER A 13 -14.14 16.93 -14.99
C SER A 13 -13.07 16.30 -14.08
N SER A 14 -12.81 16.84 -12.89
CA SER A 14 -11.65 16.43 -12.08
C SER A 14 -11.82 15.10 -11.36
N THR A 15 -13.06 14.70 -11.02
CA THR A 15 -13.31 13.49 -10.23
C THR A 15 -13.13 12.21 -11.04
N PRO A 16 -13.81 12.02 -12.19
CA PRO A 16 -13.62 10.81 -12.99
C PRO A 16 -12.19 10.68 -13.49
N LEU A 17 -11.52 11.80 -13.79
CA LEU A 17 -10.11 11.83 -14.18
C LEU A 17 -9.20 11.33 -13.05
N LEU A 18 -9.36 11.81 -11.82
CA LEU A 18 -8.56 11.35 -10.68
C LEU A 18 -8.78 9.87 -10.39
N VAL A 19 -10.04 9.41 -10.40
CA VAL A 19 -10.39 7.99 -10.19
C VAL A 19 -9.78 7.13 -11.31
N GLY A 20 -9.94 7.55 -12.56
CA GLY A 20 -9.36 6.87 -13.72
C GLY A 20 -7.83 6.81 -13.66
N ALA A 21 -7.18 7.89 -13.22
CA ALA A 21 -5.73 7.92 -13.02
C ALA A 21 -5.29 6.93 -11.91
N CYS A 22 -6.01 6.86 -10.79
CA CYS A 22 -5.72 5.89 -9.72
C CYS A 22 -5.84 4.45 -10.21
N ILE A 23 -6.91 4.14 -10.96
CA ILE A 23 -7.13 2.81 -11.52
C ILE A 23 -6.04 2.47 -12.53
N ALA A 24 -5.76 3.36 -13.48
CA ALA A 24 -4.71 3.16 -14.48
C ALA A 24 -3.34 2.96 -13.83
N TRP A 25 -3.01 3.75 -12.80
CA TRP A 25 -1.76 3.62 -12.06
C TRP A 25 -1.67 2.27 -11.32
N GLY A 26 -2.74 1.84 -10.67
CA GLY A 26 -2.80 0.55 -9.98
C GLY A 26 -2.65 -0.63 -10.95
N VAL A 27 -3.33 -0.59 -12.11
CA VAL A 27 -3.20 -1.61 -13.15
C VAL A 27 -1.79 -1.63 -13.74
N ALA A 28 -1.21 -0.46 -14.04
CA ALA A 28 0.17 -0.37 -14.53
C ALA A 28 1.16 -0.93 -13.51
N THR A 29 0.97 -0.64 -12.22
CA THR A 29 1.81 -1.16 -11.13
C THR A 29 1.72 -2.68 -11.02
N LEU A 30 0.50 -3.23 -11.07
CA LEU A 30 0.26 -4.66 -11.03
C LEU A 30 0.91 -5.37 -12.24
N LEU A 31 0.74 -4.83 -13.44
CA LEU A 31 1.34 -5.40 -14.66
C LEU A 31 2.87 -5.32 -14.61
N PHE A 32 3.44 -4.21 -14.13
CA PHE A 32 4.87 -4.08 -13.95
C PHE A 32 5.43 -5.15 -13.01
N PHE A 33 4.78 -5.37 -11.87
CA PHE A 33 5.16 -6.42 -10.93
C PHE A 33 5.09 -7.81 -11.59
N LEU A 34 3.95 -8.18 -12.16
CA LEU A 34 3.74 -9.52 -12.72
C LEU A 34 4.65 -9.84 -13.91
N LEU A 35 5.00 -8.83 -14.72
CA LEU A 35 5.83 -9.03 -15.92
C LEU A 35 7.32 -9.04 -15.60
N PHE A 36 7.76 -8.36 -14.55
CA PHE A 36 9.18 -8.07 -14.33
C PHE A 36 9.74 -8.53 -12.98
N THR A 37 8.95 -9.16 -12.10
CA THR A 37 9.40 -9.63 -10.78
C THR A 37 10.39 -10.80 -10.79
N ALA A 38 10.75 -11.32 -11.97
CA ALA A 38 11.63 -12.48 -12.09
C ALA A 38 13.01 -12.19 -11.46
N PRO A 39 13.54 -13.09 -10.60
CA PRO A 39 14.87 -12.92 -10.02
C PRO A 39 15.94 -13.01 -11.12
N GLY A 40 17.00 -12.22 -10.97
CA GLY A 40 18.18 -12.25 -11.83
C GLY A 40 19.03 -13.50 -11.62
N GLU A 41 20.15 -13.60 -12.34
CA GLU A 41 21.07 -14.75 -12.31
C GLU A 41 21.59 -15.04 -10.89
N ASP A 42 21.80 -14.00 -10.09
CA ASP A 42 22.29 -14.09 -8.70
C ASP A 42 21.16 -14.35 -7.68
N GLY A 43 19.93 -14.60 -8.14
CA GLY A 43 18.74 -14.73 -7.29
C GLY A 43 18.19 -13.39 -6.76
N ALA A 44 18.93 -12.30 -6.93
CA ALA A 44 18.51 -10.94 -6.58
C ALA A 44 17.69 -10.29 -7.70
N GLN A 45 16.75 -9.41 -7.33
CA GLN A 45 16.01 -8.64 -8.32
C GLN A 45 16.89 -7.51 -8.90
N PRO A 46 16.77 -7.20 -10.21
CA PRO A 46 17.54 -6.11 -10.81
C PRO A 46 17.22 -4.73 -10.20
N ASP A 47 18.23 -3.87 -10.08
CA ASP A 47 18.08 -2.54 -9.46
C ASP A 47 17.03 -1.64 -10.14
N TRP A 48 16.92 -1.72 -11.47
CA TRP A 48 15.93 -0.96 -12.22
C TRP A 48 14.51 -1.41 -11.89
N PHE A 49 14.31 -2.72 -11.62
CA PHE A 49 13.02 -3.27 -11.23
C PHE A 49 12.67 -2.79 -9.82
N LEU A 50 13.60 -2.92 -8.87
CA LEU A 50 13.43 -2.45 -7.49
C LEU A 50 13.14 -0.95 -7.44
N THR A 51 13.86 -0.15 -8.23
CA THR A 51 13.62 1.29 -8.35
C THR A 51 12.24 1.57 -8.95
N GLY A 52 11.89 0.89 -10.03
CA GLY A 52 10.61 1.06 -10.72
C GLY A 52 9.42 0.71 -9.84
N ILE A 53 9.46 -0.43 -9.15
CA ILE A 53 8.36 -0.88 -8.29
C ILE A 53 8.18 0.06 -7.08
N ASN A 54 9.28 0.54 -6.47
CA ASN A 54 9.21 1.52 -5.38
C ASN A 54 8.58 2.84 -5.84
N LEU A 55 8.94 3.36 -7.02
CA LEU A 55 8.33 4.58 -7.57
C LEU A 55 6.83 4.41 -7.84
N LEU A 56 6.45 3.25 -8.38
CA LEU A 56 5.05 2.92 -8.63
C LEU A 56 4.27 2.80 -7.33
N GLU A 57 4.84 2.18 -6.30
CA GLU A 57 4.27 2.07 -4.96
C GLU A 57 4.06 3.44 -4.32
N ILE A 58 5.08 4.30 -4.30
CA ILE A 58 4.99 5.68 -3.79
C ILE A 58 3.85 6.42 -4.50
N GLY A 59 3.78 6.32 -5.83
CA GLY A 59 2.71 6.91 -6.62
C GLY A 59 1.33 6.38 -6.22
N ALA A 60 1.19 5.07 -6.04
CA ALA A 60 -0.08 4.44 -5.68
C ALA A 60 -0.60 4.94 -4.33
N PHE A 61 0.25 4.94 -3.30
CA PHE A 61 -0.12 5.44 -1.97
C PHE A 61 -0.40 6.93 -1.97
N PHE A 62 0.36 7.73 -2.73
CA PHE A 62 0.13 9.16 -2.87
C PHE A 62 -1.20 9.47 -3.56
N PHE A 63 -1.50 8.84 -4.70
CA PHE A 63 -2.78 9.03 -5.40
C PHE A 63 -3.97 8.57 -4.55
N ALA A 64 -3.83 7.45 -3.83
CA ALA A 64 -4.85 6.98 -2.90
C ALA A 64 -5.08 7.99 -1.75
N ALA A 65 -4.02 8.59 -1.20
CA ALA A 65 -4.12 9.65 -0.19
C ALA A 65 -4.85 10.88 -0.75
N LEU A 66 -4.53 11.33 -1.97
CA LEU A 66 -5.22 12.44 -2.63
C LEU A 66 -6.72 12.17 -2.82
N LEU A 67 -7.08 10.96 -3.26
CA LEU A 67 -8.47 10.52 -3.39
C LEU A 67 -9.18 10.55 -2.04
N CYS A 68 -8.52 10.09 -0.97
CA CYS A 68 -9.04 10.14 0.39
C CYS A 68 -9.25 11.58 0.88
N PHE A 69 -8.32 12.51 0.64
CA PHE A 69 -8.51 13.92 1.01
C PHE A 69 -9.61 14.61 0.20
N ARG A 70 -9.79 14.23 -1.07
CA ARG A 70 -10.94 14.67 -1.88
C ARG A 70 -12.25 14.14 -1.29
N ASN A 71 -12.27 12.89 -0.83
CA ASN A 71 -13.43 12.30 -0.16
C ASN A 71 -13.72 12.99 1.17
N TRP A 72 -12.70 13.31 1.96
CA TRP A 72 -12.85 14.10 3.19
C TRP A 72 -13.50 15.46 2.95
N ARG A 73 -13.23 16.14 1.84
CA ARG A 73 -13.86 17.42 1.50
C ARG A 73 -15.31 17.30 1.02
N SER A 74 -15.75 16.11 0.63
CA SER A 74 -17.09 15.87 0.07
C SER A 74 -18.17 15.78 1.16
N SER A 75 -19.23 16.57 1.07
CA SER A 75 -20.37 16.51 2.01
C SER A 75 -21.31 15.32 1.79
N GLN A 76 -21.24 14.66 0.62
CA GLN A 76 -22.17 13.61 0.22
C GLN A 76 -21.69 12.18 0.54
N ILE A 77 -20.62 12.01 1.31
CA ILE A 77 -20.06 10.68 1.59
C ILE A 77 -20.72 10.02 2.81
N VAL A 78 -21.39 8.90 2.54
CA VAL A 78 -22.10 8.06 3.52
C VAL A 78 -21.17 7.49 4.59
N SER A 79 -19.91 7.19 4.24
CA SER A 79 -18.93 6.60 5.18
C SER A 79 -18.49 7.56 6.30
N GLY A 80 -18.79 8.85 6.18
CA GLY A 80 -18.31 9.88 7.11
C GLY A 80 -17.00 10.51 6.66
N ARG A 81 -16.96 11.83 6.60
CA ARG A 81 -15.82 12.61 6.08
C ARG A 81 -14.53 12.38 6.86
N ASN A 82 -14.63 12.24 8.18
CA ASN A 82 -13.48 12.05 9.05
C ASN A 82 -12.79 10.70 8.81
N VAL A 83 -13.51 9.64 8.43
CA VAL A 83 -12.91 8.34 8.11
C VAL A 83 -11.86 8.50 7.02
N TRP A 84 -12.23 9.18 5.93
CA TRP A 84 -11.35 9.42 4.79
C TRP A 84 -10.19 10.35 5.10
N PHE A 85 -10.35 11.28 6.05
CA PHE A 85 -9.24 12.10 6.51
C PHE A 85 -8.15 11.25 7.19
N TRP A 86 -8.52 10.40 8.14
CA TRP A 86 -7.57 9.56 8.88
C TRP A 86 -6.93 8.50 7.98
N ILE A 87 -7.71 7.89 7.08
CA ILE A 87 -7.16 6.97 6.08
C ILE A 87 -6.20 7.71 5.15
N GLY A 88 -6.59 8.87 4.62
CA GLY A 88 -5.74 9.66 3.74
C GLY A 88 -4.44 10.11 4.39
N LEU A 89 -4.49 10.50 5.68
CA LEU A 89 -3.30 10.84 6.45
C LEU A 89 -2.38 9.62 6.64
N GLY A 90 -2.96 8.45 6.93
CA GLY A 90 -2.21 7.20 7.04
C GLY A 90 -1.50 6.83 5.73
N LEU A 91 -2.20 6.91 4.59
CA LEU A 91 -1.61 6.62 3.27
C LEU A 91 -0.54 7.65 2.88
N LEU A 92 -0.72 8.92 3.24
CA LEU A 92 0.29 9.96 3.01
C LEU A 92 1.57 9.68 3.80
N PHE A 93 1.44 9.34 5.09
CA PHE A 93 2.58 8.96 5.92
C PHE A 93 3.26 7.69 5.40
N TYR A 94 2.49 6.73 4.88
CA TYR A 94 3.07 5.55 4.23
C TYR A 94 3.93 5.96 3.03
N ALA A 95 3.38 6.76 2.11
CA ALA A 95 4.13 7.25 0.95
C ALA A 95 5.40 8.02 1.34
N MET A 96 5.33 8.86 2.38
CA MET A 96 6.51 9.54 2.92
C MET A 96 7.53 8.56 3.50
N GLY A 97 7.08 7.54 4.23
CA GLY A 97 7.91 6.46 4.72
C GLY A 97 8.62 5.73 3.60
N THR A 98 7.91 5.37 2.53
CA THR A 98 8.48 4.69 1.35
C THR A 98 9.49 5.57 0.62
N VAL A 99 9.24 6.87 0.46
CA VAL A 99 10.23 7.81 -0.12
C VAL A 99 11.50 7.84 0.73
N LEU A 100 11.37 7.94 2.04
CA LEU A 100 12.53 8.02 2.94
C LEU A 100 13.27 6.69 3.04
N PHE A 101 12.56 5.57 3.04
CA PHE A 101 13.12 4.23 2.97
C PHE A 101 13.92 4.03 1.67
N PHE A 102 13.36 4.45 0.53
CA PHE A 102 14.03 4.39 -0.76
C PHE A 102 15.31 5.25 -0.78
N ILE A 103 15.24 6.49 -0.29
CA ILE A 103 16.43 7.35 -0.18
C ILE A 103 17.47 6.73 0.76
N TRP A 104 17.04 6.19 1.90
CA TRP A 104 17.90 5.59 2.90
C TRP A 104 18.69 4.40 2.36
N GLY A 105 18.00 3.42 1.76
CA GLY A 105 18.63 2.21 1.24
C GLY A 105 19.36 2.46 -0.07
N THR A 106 18.71 3.12 -1.03
CA THR A 106 19.22 3.20 -2.41
C THR A 106 20.15 4.38 -2.65
N VAL A 107 19.84 5.55 -2.11
CA VAL A 107 20.65 6.77 -2.37
C VAL A 107 21.80 6.88 -1.37
N TRP A 108 21.55 6.58 -0.10
CA TRP A 108 22.57 6.64 0.95
C TRP A 108 23.31 5.33 1.17
N GLY A 109 22.82 4.21 0.62
CA GLY A 109 23.47 2.90 0.77
C GLY A 109 23.49 2.39 2.21
N LEU A 110 22.54 2.83 3.04
CA LEU A 110 22.46 2.43 4.44
C LEU A 110 21.69 1.11 4.60
N ASP A 111 21.96 0.41 5.69
CA ASP A 111 21.24 -0.82 6.03
C ASP A 111 19.73 -0.55 6.16
N PRO A 112 18.86 -1.25 5.40
CA PRO A 112 17.42 -1.08 5.46
C PRO A 112 16.76 -1.70 6.70
N ALA A 113 17.49 -2.44 7.53
CA ALA A 113 16.93 -3.11 8.71
C ALA A 113 16.25 -2.14 9.70
N VAL A 114 16.79 -0.93 9.85
CA VAL A 114 16.16 0.19 10.55
C VAL A 114 16.39 1.46 9.75
N SER A 115 15.31 2.08 9.30
CA SER A 115 15.33 3.22 8.40
C SER A 115 14.60 4.42 9.00
N LEU A 116 14.88 5.61 8.45
CA LEU A 116 14.09 6.80 8.77
C LEU A 116 12.61 6.66 8.33
N GLY A 117 12.33 5.78 7.35
CA GLY A 117 10.97 5.45 6.92
C GLY A 117 10.13 4.79 8.01
N ASP A 118 10.74 4.02 8.91
CA ASP A 118 10.02 3.28 9.97
C ASP A 118 9.25 4.20 10.91
N PHE A 119 9.83 5.37 11.20
CA PHE A 119 9.16 6.41 11.97
C PHE A 119 7.82 6.81 11.31
N PHE A 120 7.82 7.01 10.00
CA PHE A 120 6.61 7.38 9.24
C PHE A 120 5.62 6.22 9.12
N TYR A 121 6.11 4.98 8.97
CA TYR A 121 5.25 3.79 8.93
C TYR A 121 4.47 3.60 10.23
N ILE A 122 5.09 3.85 11.39
CA ILE A 122 4.39 3.79 12.70
C ILE A 122 3.19 4.75 12.71
N PHE A 123 3.38 6.01 12.30
CA PHE A 123 2.28 6.97 12.22
C PHE A 123 1.23 6.57 11.19
N SER A 124 1.66 5.99 10.06
CA SER A 124 0.73 5.44 9.06
C SER A 124 -0.23 4.43 9.69
N TYR A 125 0.29 3.46 10.44
CA TYR A 125 -0.53 2.45 11.11
C TYR A 125 -1.48 3.05 12.15
N ILE A 126 -1.02 4.02 12.94
CA ILE A 126 -1.88 4.71 13.93
C ILE A 126 -3.04 5.42 13.23
N PHE A 127 -2.78 6.14 12.14
CA PHE A 127 -3.82 6.89 11.42
C PHE A 127 -4.78 5.98 10.65
N LEU A 128 -4.28 4.90 10.03
CA LEU A 128 -5.12 3.89 9.38
C LEU A 128 -6.03 3.21 10.41
N ALA A 129 -5.48 2.80 11.56
CA ALA A 129 -6.27 2.22 12.65
C ALA A 129 -7.35 3.19 13.13
N ALA A 130 -7.00 4.46 13.38
CA ALA A 130 -7.96 5.49 13.77
C ALA A 130 -9.07 5.67 12.72
N GLY A 131 -8.73 5.64 11.42
CA GLY A 131 -9.69 5.70 10.32
C GLY A 131 -10.65 4.50 10.31
N MET A 132 -10.12 3.29 10.46
CA MET A 132 -10.91 2.05 10.54
C MET A 132 -11.85 2.06 11.76
N PHE A 133 -11.37 2.43 12.95
CA PHE A 133 -12.21 2.54 14.14
C PHE A 133 -13.34 3.57 13.93
N LYS A 134 -13.04 4.73 13.34
CA LYS A 134 -14.08 5.73 13.04
C LYS A 134 -15.08 5.26 11.98
N ALA A 135 -14.69 4.34 11.10
CA ALA A 135 -15.61 3.74 10.12
C ALA A 135 -16.61 2.77 10.78
N VAL A 136 -16.17 2.09 11.85
CA VAL A 136 -16.91 0.99 12.49
C VAL A 136 -17.72 1.48 13.70
N LEU A 137 -17.11 2.17 14.67
CA LEU A 137 -17.72 2.50 15.97
C LEU A 137 -19.08 3.25 15.88
N PRO A 138 -19.26 4.26 15.00
CA PRO A 138 -20.53 4.99 14.92
C PRO A 138 -21.68 4.15 14.37
N ARG A 139 -21.36 3.10 13.61
CA ARG A 139 -22.33 2.14 13.11
C ARG A 139 -22.57 1.19 14.28
N ARG A 140 -23.70 1.34 14.97
CA ARG A 140 -24.12 0.41 16.04
C ARG A 140 -24.35 -0.98 15.45
N LEU A 141 -23.26 -1.69 15.18
CA LEU A 141 -23.24 -3.01 14.56
C LEU A 141 -23.81 -4.01 15.56
N ASN A 142 -25.10 -4.29 15.43
CA ASN A 142 -25.76 -5.35 16.18
C ASN A 142 -25.50 -6.68 15.47
N LEU A 143 -24.26 -7.16 15.58
CA LEU A 143 -23.86 -8.42 14.96
C LEU A 143 -24.42 -9.58 15.77
N GLU A 144 -25.08 -10.50 15.08
CA GLU A 144 -25.47 -11.77 15.67
C GLU A 144 -24.22 -12.60 16.01
N LEU A 145 -24.33 -13.50 16.98
CA LEU A 145 -23.21 -14.34 17.41
C LEU A 145 -22.44 -15.02 16.25
N PRO A 146 -23.10 -15.54 15.19
CA PRO A 146 -22.39 -16.12 14.05
C PRO A 146 -21.54 -15.11 13.26
N GLN A 147 -21.98 -13.85 13.18
CA GLN A 147 -21.23 -12.78 12.50
C GLN A 147 -19.99 -12.39 13.31
N TRP A 148 -20.11 -12.35 14.63
CA TRP A 148 -18.95 -12.19 15.52
C TRP A 148 -17.94 -13.33 15.34
N MET A 149 -18.40 -14.58 15.27
CA MET A 149 -17.54 -15.72 15.01
C MET A 149 -16.84 -15.63 13.64
N MET A 150 -17.52 -15.11 12.61
CA MET A 150 -16.89 -14.85 11.31
C MET A 150 -15.80 -13.77 11.40
N VAL A 151 -16.06 -12.66 12.08
CA VAL A 151 -15.07 -11.58 12.26
C VAL A 151 -13.84 -12.09 13.01
N VAL A 152 -14.05 -12.82 14.11
CA VAL A 152 -12.96 -13.43 14.88
C VAL A 152 -12.22 -14.46 14.03
N GLY A 153 -12.93 -15.31 13.29
CA GLY A 153 -12.34 -16.33 12.42
C GLY A 153 -11.45 -15.75 11.33
N ILE A 154 -11.90 -14.69 10.65
CA ILE A 154 -11.11 -13.97 9.64
C ILE A 154 -9.89 -13.32 10.28
N GLY A 155 -10.06 -12.67 11.45
CA GLY A 155 -8.95 -12.05 12.18
C GLY A 155 -7.90 -13.08 12.60
N LEU A 156 -8.32 -14.18 13.21
CA LEU A 156 -7.42 -15.25 13.65
C LEU A 156 -6.74 -15.93 12.47
N GLY A 157 -7.49 -16.20 11.39
CA GLY A 157 -6.97 -16.78 10.16
C GLY A 157 -5.89 -15.92 9.52
N GLY A 158 -6.09 -14.60 9.47
CA GLY A 158 -5.09 -13.65 9.00
C GLY A 158 -3.81 -13.65 9.85
N VAL A 159 -3.95 -13.69 11.19
CA VAL A 159 -2.81 -13.77 12.12
C VAL A 159 -2.04 -15.09 11.93
N LEU A 160 -2.74 -16.22 11.86
CA LEU A 160 -2.12 -17.52 11.66
C LEU A 160 -1.41 -17.61 10.31
N LEU A 161 -2.00 -17.06 9.25
CA LEU A 161 -1.36 -16.97 7.93
C LEU A 161 -0.08 -16.12 8.00
N ALA A 162 -0.11 -14.97 8.67
CA ALA A 162 1.06 -14.13 8.84
C ALA A 162 2.18 -14.85 9.62
N ILE A 163 1.84 -15.58 10.69
CA ILE A 163 2.82 -16.39 11.44
C ILE A 163 3.41 -17.46 10.53
N PHE A 164 2.57 -18.20 9.80
CA PHE A 164 3.00 -19.26 8.89
C PHE A 164 3.98 -18.74 7.83
N VAL A 165 3.66 -17.63 7.16
CA VAL A 165 4.53 -17.01 6.15
C VAL A 165 5.86 -16.58 6.75
N ASN A 166 5.88 -16.03 7.97
CA ASN A 166 7.12 -15.64 8.64
C ASN A 166 8.00 -16.85 9.00
N ILE A 167 7.41 -17.95 9.46
CA ILE A 167 8.16 -19.19 9.75
C ILE A 167 8.71 -19.78 8.45
N ALA A 168 7.88 -19.89 7.40
CA ALA A 168 8.31 -20.41 6.11
C ALA A 168 9.43 -19.57 5.48
N ALA A 169 9.36 -18.23 5.60
CA ALA A 169 10.42 -17.34 5.15
C ALA A 169 11.73 -17.56 5.93
N ALA A 170 11.65 -17.76 7.25
CA ALA A 170 12.82 -18.04 8.08
C ALA A 170 13.49 -19.39 7.71
N GLU A 171 12.69 -20.42 7.43
CA GLU A 171 13.20 -21.73 6.99
C GLU A 171 13.86 -21.67 5.60
N ALA A 172 13.30 -20.87 4.67
CA ALA A 172 13.89 -20.67 3.34
C ALA A 172 15.29 -20.03 3.39
N ILE A 173 15.53 -19.14 4.35
CA ILE A 173 16.85 -18.50 4.59
C ILE A 173 17.84 -19.49 5.22
N ALA A 174 17.35 -20.50 5.94
CA ALA A 174 18.18 -21.47 6.66
C ALA A 174 18.73 -22.61 5.80
N VAL A 175 18.33 -22.75 4.53
CA VAL A 175 18.90 -23.75 3.60
C VAL A 175 20.28 -23.27 3.12
N PRO A 176 21.40 -23.92 3.53
CA PRO A 176 22.73 -23.47 3.14
C PRO A 176 23.02 -23.81 1.68
N LEU A 177 23.85 -23.00 1.02
CA LEU A 177 24.52 -23.20 -0.28
C LEU A 177 25.39 -24.49 -0.39
N GLY A 178 25.10 -25.53 0.39
CA GLY A 178 25.88 -26.77 0.49
C GLY A 178 25.20 -28.03 -0.07
N GLN A 179 23.99 -27.94 -0.62
CA GLN A 179 23.31 -29.08 -1.25
C GLN A 179 23.00 -28.83 -2.73
N VAL A 180 24.01 -28.42 -3.50
CA VAL A 180 24.05 -28.82 -4.91
C VAL A 180 24.60 -30.26 -4.91
N PRO A 181 23.82 -31.29 -5.27
CA PRO A 181 24.38 -32.62 -5.41
C PRO A 181 25.48 -32.51 -6.47
N ALA A 182 26.72 -32.81 -6.07
CA ALA A 182 27.85 -32.84 -6.99
C ALA A 182 27.50 -33.83 -8.11
N MET A 183 27.12 -33.30 -9.28
CA MET A 183 27.10 -34.10 -10.49
C MET A 183 28.54 -34.47 -10.77
N HIS A 184 28.94 -35.63 -10.26
CA HIS A 184 30.15 -36.31 -10.63
C HIS A 184 30.17 -36.39 -12.16
N HIS A 185 31.06 -35.60 -12.77
CA HIS A 185 31.59 -35.86 -14.09
C HIS A 185 32.11 -37.30 -14.11
N LEU A 186 31.40 -38.18 -14.80
CA LEU A 186 32.02 -39.34 -15.41
C LEU A 186 32.28 -39.00 -16.87
N ALA A 187 33.56 -39.14 -17.20
CA ALA A 187 34.18 -38.98 -18.49
C ALA A 187 33.57 -39.89 -19.58
#